data_AF-A0A1D3RLF2-F1
#
_entry.id   AF-A0A1D3RLF2-F1
#
_cell.length_a   1.000
_cell.length_b   1.000
_cell.length_c   1.000
_cell.angle_alpha   90.00
_cell.angle_beta   90.00
_cell.angle_gamma   90.00
#
_symmetry.space_group_name_H-M   'P 1'
#
loop_
_entity.id
_entity.type
_entity.pdbx_description
1 polymer ?
#
loop_
_entity_poly.entity_id
_entity_poly.type
_entity_poly.pdbx_seq_one_letter_code
_entity_poly.pdbx_strand_id
1 'polypeptide(L)' 'MNEYQTVPELRSGLKRYFEFYNQERLHQSLGYKTPSEVHFV' A
#
# COMPACT_ATOMS: atom_id res chain seq x y z
N MET A 1 13.00 -4.93 9.74
CA MET A 1 11.85 -4.42 10.52
C MET A 1 11.93 -2.91 10.43
N ASN A 2 10.90 -2.22 9.93
CA ASN A 2 10.95 -0.75 9.87
C ASN A 2 10.78 -0.23 11.31
N GLU A 3 11.79 0.45 11.83
CA GLU A 3 11.69 1.13 13.11
C GLU A 3 11.13 2.54 12.87
N TYR A 4 9.94 2.80 13.39
CA TYR A 4 9.36 4.13 13.40
C TYR A 4 9.60 4.72 14.79
N GLN A 5 10.44 5.74 14.86
CA GLN A 5 10.85 6.32 16.15
C GLN A 5 9.74 7.21 16.74
N THR A 6 8.85 7.72 15.89
CA THR A 6 7.74 8.60 16.30
C THR A 6 6.43 8.26 15.59
N VAL A 7 5.31 8.68 16.19
CA VAL A 7 3.97 8.51 15.60
C VAL A 7 3.84 9.17 14.21
N PRO A 8 4.37 10.37 13.96
CA PRO A 8 4.37 10.96 12.61
C PRO A 8 5.11 10.13 11.56
N GLU A 9 6.25 9.53 11.92
CA GLU A 9 6.99 8.64 11.02
C GLU A 9 6.21 7.37 10.70
N LEU A 10 5.58 6.77 11.71
CA LEU A 10 4.71 5.61 11.53
C LEU A 10 3.56 5.94 10.57
N ARG A 11 2.87 7.06 10.78
CA ARG A 11 1.78 7.51 9.89
C ARG A 11 2.25 7.71 8.46
N SER A 12 3.42 8.31 8.29
CA SER A 12 4.03 8.52 6.97
C SER A 12 4.41 7.20 6.30
N GLY A 13 4.94 6.25 7.07
CA GLY A 13 5.25 4.90 6.62
C GLY A 13 4.00 4.13 6.17
N LEU A 14 2.94 4.16 6.98
CA LEU A 14 1.66 3.53 6.65
C LEU A 14 1.06 4.13 5.38
N LYS A 15 1.07 5.46 5.23
CA LYS A 15 0.59 6.12 4.01
C LYS A 15 1.32 5.59 2.77
N ARG A 16 2.66 5.60 2.78
CA ARG A 16 3.47 5.08 1.67
C ARG A 16 3.19 3.61 1.38
N TYR A 17 3.03 2.80 2.43
CA TYR A 17 2.72 1.38 2.27
C TYR A 17 1.37 1.16 1.60
N PHE A 18 0.32 1.88 2.03
CA PHE A 18 -1.01 1.74 1.44
C PHE A 18 -1.06 2.27 0.01
N GLU A 19 -0.35 3.35 -0.31
CA GLU A 19 -0.22 3.84 -1.70
C GLU A 19 0.40 2.77 -2.60
N PHE A 20 1.57 2.22 -2.22
CA PHE A 20 2.23 1.14 -2.95
C PHE A 20 1.34 -0.10 -3.09
N TYR A 21 0.73 -0.55 -1.99
CA TYR A 21 -0.12 -1.74 -2.00
C TYR A 21 -1.31 -1.57 -2.93
N ASN A 22 -1.98 -0.41 -2.87
CA ASN A 22 -3.20 -0.19 -3.64
C ASN A 22 -2.94 0.15 -5.11
N GLN A 23 -1.81 0.78 -5.44
CA GLN A 23 -1.59 1.36 -6.78
C GLN A 23 -0.48 0.70 -7.59
N GLU A 24 0.48 0.02 -6.95
CA GLU A 24 1.69 -0.46 -7.63
C GLU A 24 1.85 -1.99 -7.54
N ARG A 25 1.50 -2.58 -6.39
CA ARG A 25 1.67 -4.02 -6.18
C ARG A 25 0.64 -4.82 -6.99
N LEU A 26 1.13 -5.68 -7.87
CA LEU A 26 0.30 -6.66 -8.57
C LEU A 26 -0.10 -7.80 -7.62
N HIS A 27 -1.38 -8.17 -7.65
CA HIS A 27 -1.91 -9.25 -6.83
C HIS A 27 -2.36 -10.41 -7.72
N GLN A 28 -1.75 -11.58 -7.52
CA GLN A 28 -2.09 -12.78 -8.29
C GLN A 28 -3.57 -13.17 -8.11
N SER A 29 -4.13 -13.02 -6.91
CA SER A 29 -5.56 -13.25 -6.65
C SER A 29 -6.49 -12.29 -7.38
N LEU A 30 -5.98 -11.13 -7.80
CA LEU A 30 -6.69 -10.14 -8.61
C LEU A 30 -6.37 -10.27 -10.12
N GLY A 31 -5.76 -11.39 -10.53
CA GLY A 31 -5.36 -11.59 -11.92
C GLY A 31 -4.23 -10.67 -12.36
N TYR A 32 -3.28 -10.39 -11.46
CA TYR A 32 -2.17 -9.45 -11.66
C TYR A 32 -2.61 -8.00 -11.90
N LYS A 33 -3.73 -7.62 -11.30
CA LYS A 33 -4.16 -6.22 -11.19
C LYS A 33 -3.86 -5.68 -9.80
N THR A 34 -3.89 -4.36 -9.67
CA THR A 34 -3.81 -3.66 -8.39
C THR A 34 -5.19 -3.55 -7.75
N PRO A 35 -5.27 -3.34 -6.42
CA PRO A 35 -6.54 -3.09 -5.76
C PRO A 35 -7.26 -1.85 -6.31
N SER A 36 -6.53 -0.80 -6.70
CA SER A 36 -7.12 0.40 -7.32
C SER A 36 -7.84 0.08 -8.63
N GLU A 37 -7.28 -0.80 -9.47
CA GLU A 37 -7.87 -1.19 -10.75
C GLU A 37 -9.15 -2.03 -10.62
N VAL A 38 -9.38 -2.67 -9.47
CA VAL A 38 -10.51 -3.60 -9.28
C VAL A 38 -11.63 -2.99 -8.42
N HIS A 39 -11.29 -2.17 -7.43
CA HIS A 39 -12.24 -1.72 -6.41
C HIS A 39 -12.54 -0.22 -6.41
N PHE A 40 -11.70 0.61 -7.05
CA PHE A 40 -11.79 2.08 -6.98
C PHE A 40 -12.17 2.70 -8.33
N VAL A 41 -13.23 2.17 -8.95
CA VAL A 41 -13.89 2.69 -10.15
C VAL A 41 -14.94 3.74 -9.81
#